data_AF-A0A7G2IPJ4-F1
#
_entry.id   AF-A0A7G2IPJ4-F1
#
_cell.length_a   1.000
_cell.length_b   1.000
_cell.length_c   1.000
_cell.angle_alpha   90.00
_cell.angle_beta   90.00
_cell.angle_gamma   90.00
#
_symmetry.space_group_name_H-M   'P 1'
#
loop_
_entity.id
_entity.type
_entity.pdbx_description
1 polymer ?
#
loop_
_entity_poly.entity_id
_entity_poly.type
_entity_poly.pdbx_seq_one_letter_code
_entity_poly.pdbx_strand_id
1 'polypeptide(L)'
;MAPLAGAMMLTLVVLCWFSFPNKALHYHTGTRAPDWQPHLVWGCLVLYIIFLAALELKQELWGLAIVAAGFMVLARRVILSVDWTLLLVFMAMFIDVHLLTQLPALQGTTHQIGALSAPGLWLTAIGLSQFISNVPSTILLLNYVPPTLLLAWAVNVGGFGLLPGSLANLIALRMANDRRIWWRFSLVFGTDADMGGAGGLWFVADDVIDVVCRMAAGA
;
A
#
# COMPACT_ATOMS: atom_id res chain seq x y z
N MET A 1 5.50 7.78 -14.33
CA MET A 1 4.56 7.67 -13.20
C MET A 1 3.80 8.97 -12.91
N ALA A 2 4.42 10.14 -13.05
CA ALA A 2 3.77 11.44 -12.83
C ALA A 2 2.36 11.64 -13.45
N PRO A 3 2.08 11.30 -14.72
CA PRO A 3 0.74 11.52 -15.29
C PRO A 3 -0.34 10.66 -14.62
N LEU A 4 -0.01 9.39 -14.31
CA LEU A 4 -0.92 8.50 -13.61
C LEU A 4 -1.17 8.98 -12.18
N ALA A 5 -0.12 9.38 -11.47
CA ALA A 5 -0.24 9.92 -10.12
C ALA A 5 -1.11 11.19 -10.11
N GLY A 6 -0.94 12.08 -11.09
CA GLY A 6 -1.79 13.26 -11.25
C GLY A 6 -3.26 12.90 -11.50
N ALA A 7 -3.53 11.93 -12.36
CA ALA A 7 -4.89 11.44 -12.60
C ALA A 7 -5.53 10.85 -11.34
N MET A 8 -4.82 10.01 -10.60
CA MET A 8 -5.31 9.42 -9.33
C MET A 8 -5.50 10.49 -8.24
N MET A 9 -4.62 11.49 -8.18
CA MET A 9 -4.78 12.59 -7.24
C MET A 9 -6.01 13.43 -7.58
N LEU A 10 -6.26 13.70 -8.87
CA LEU A 10 -7.45 14.42 -9.32
C LEU A 10 -8.73 13.67 -8.99
N THR A 11 -8.78 12.35 -9.23
CA THR A 11 -9.97 11.55 -8.88
C THR A 11 -10.22 11.57 -7.37
N LEU A 12 -9.17 11.45 -6.55
CA LEU A 12 -9.29 11.59 -5.09
C LEU A 12 -9.77 12.98 -4.68
N VAL A 13 -9.28 14.05 -5.29
CA VAL A 13 -9.73 15.42 -4.99
C VAL A 13 -11.21 15.60 -5.37
N VAL A 14 -11.63 15.10 -6.53
CA VAL A 14 -13.01 15.13 -6.98
C VAL A 14 -13.91 14.34 -6.03
N LEU A 15 -13.52 13.12 -5.68
CA LEU A 15 -14.25 12.29 -4.70
C LEU A 15 -14.32 12.99 -3.34
N CYS A 16 -13.22 13.55 -2.83
CA CYS A 16 -13.22 14.29 -1.58
C CYS A 16 -14.17 15.50 -1.63
N TRP A 17 -14.20 16.22 -2.76
CA TRP A 17 -15.09 17.36 -2.95
C TRP A 17 -16.57 16.98 -2.88
N PHE A 18 -16.93 15.81 -3.43
CA PHE A 18 -18.31 15.31 -3.38
C PHE A 18 -18.64 14.59 -2.07
N SER A 19 -17.69 13.90 -1.46
CA SER A 19 -17.89 13.01 -0.31
C SER A 19 -17.69 13.67 1.05
N PHE A 20 -17.12 14.87 1.13
CA PHE A 20 -16.91 15.54 2.42
C PHE A 20 -17.69 16.86 2.49
N PRO A 21 -18.56 17.05 3.49
CA PRO A 21 -19.19 18.35 3.72
C PRO A 21 -18.10 19.36 4.11
N ASN A 22 -18.25 20.60 3.65
CA ASN A 22 -17.37 21.72 3.99
C ASN A 22 -17.55 22.17 5.46
N LYS A 23 -17.29 21.25 6.39
CA LYS A 23 -17.29 21.48 7.84
C LYS A 23 -15.85 21.62 8.31
N ALA A 24 -15.60 22.66 9.10
CA ALA A 24 -14.31 22.83 9.74
C ALA A 24 -14.01 21.60 10.62
N LEU A 25 -12.91 20.90 10.32
CA LEU A 25 -12.39 19.84 11.17
C LEU A 25 -11.95 20.46 12.49
N HIS A 26 -12.77 20.27 13.52
CA HIS A 26 -12.40 20.62 14.89
C HIS A 26 -11.40 19.57 15.39
N TYR A 27 -10.11 19.90 15.27
CA TYR A 27 -9.03 19.09 15.83
C TYR A 27 -9.13 19.08 17.36
N HIS A 28 -9.54 17.95 17.93
CA HIS A 28 -9.41 17.69 19.37
C HIS A 28 -7.94 17.33 19.68
N THR A 29 -7.06 18.32 19.70
CA THR A 29 -5.67 18.17 20.17
C THR A 29 -5.62 18.11 21.69
N GLY A 30 -5.96 16.96 22.27
CA GLY A 30 -5.59 16.60 23.64
C GLY A 30 -4.15 16.05 23.75
N THR A 31 -3.46 15.86 22.63
CA THR A 31 -2.10 15.33 22.59
C THR A 31 -1.12 16.44 22.25
N ARG A 32 -0.18 16.69 23.18
CA ARG A 32 1.00 17.53 22.99
C ARG A 32 1.66 17.14 21.67
N ALA A 33 1.85 18.09 20.75
CA ALA A 33 2.56 17.83 19.50
C ALA A 33 3.90 17.14 19.82
N PRO A 34 4.28 16.05 19.12
CA PRO A 34 5.54 15.39 19.36
C PRO A 34 6.67 16.41 19.24
N ASP A 35 7.48 16.57 20.29
CA ASP A 35 8.62 17.46 20.25
C ASP A 35 9.55 17.03 19.10
N TRP A 36 9.89 17.97 18.21
CA TRP A 36 10.76 17.72 17.07
C TRP A 36 12.15 17.28 17.57
N GLN A 37 12.56 16.05 17.24
CA GLN A 37 13.83 15.46 17.67
C GLN A 37 14.80 15.36 16.47
N PRO A 38 15.51 16.45 16.11
CA PRO A 38 16.36 16.49 14.92
C PRO A 38 17.52 15.49 15.00
N HIS A 39 18.04 15.23 16.21
CA HIS A 39 19.11 14.26 16.43
C HIS A 39 18.69 12.84 16.01
N LEU A 40 17.42 12.48 16.22
CA LEU A 40 16.89 11.17 15.85
C LEU A 40 16.73 11.07 14.33
N VAL A 41 16.26 12.13 13.67
CA VAL A 41 16.14 12.18 12.20
C VAL A 41 17.50 12.04 11.52
N TRP A 42 18.49 12.81 11.96
CA TRP A 42 19.85 12.70 11.42
C TRP A 42 20.50 11.35 11.75
N GLY A 43 20.28 10.82 12.95
CA GLY A 43 20.73 9.48 13.32
C GLY A 43 20.13 8.39 12.44
N CYS A 44 18.82 8.43 12.18
CA CYS A 44 18.13 7.55 11.25
C CYS A 44 18.71 7.65 9.83
N LEU A 45 18.95 8.87 9.35
CA LEU A 45 19.50 9.10 8.01
C LEU A 45 20.92 8.51 7.87
N VAL A 46 21.78 8.73 8.87
CA VAL A 46 23.14 8.17 8.88
C VAL A 46 23.11 6.64 8.94
N LEU A 47 22.32 6.05 9.84
CA LEU A 47 22.18 4.60 9.93
C LEU A 47 21.61 4.00 8.63
N TYR A 48 20.71 4.71 7.96
CA TYR A 48 20.18 4.30 6.67
C TYR A 48 21.25 4.28 5.58
N ILE A 49 22.10 5.31 5.49
CA ILE A 49 23.22 5.34 4.53
C ILE A 49 24.22 4.22 4.82
N ILE A 50 24.56 4.00 6.09
CA ILE A 50 25.45 2.90 6.50
C ILE A 50 24.87 1.55 6.09
N PHE A 51 23.57 1.35 6.29
CA PHE A 51 22.88 0.13 5.88
C PHE A 51 22.91 -0.07 4.36
N LEU A 52 22.65 0.98 3.58
CA LEU A 52 22.72 0.92 2.11
C LEU A 52 24.13 0.55 1.63
N ALA A 53 25.17 1.17 2.21
CA ALA A 53 26.55 0.84 1.87
C ALA A 53 26.90 -0.62 2.23
N ALA A 54 26.41 -1.12 3.38
CA ALA A 54 26.60 -2.51 3.78
C ALA A 54 25.88 -3.49 2.83
N LEU A 55 24.68 -3.15 2.35
CA LEU A 55 23.96 -3.94 1.33
C LEU A 55 24.74 -3.99 0.01
N GLU A 56 25.28 -2.86 -0.45
CA GLU A 56 26.09 -2.81 -1.67
C GLU A 56 27.36 -3.67 -1.56
N LEU A 57 27.95 -3.73 -0.37
CA LEU A 57 29.11 -4.58 -0.04
C LEU A 57 28.75 -6.06 0.22
N LYS A 58 27.48 -6.46 0.05
CA LYS A 58 26.96 -7.82 0.36
C LYS A 58 27.17 -8.25 1.82
N GLN A 59 27.23 -7.29 2.74
CA GLN A 59 27.36 -7.50 4.18
C GLN A 59 26.04 -7.19 4.90
N GLU A 60 24.94 -7.74 4.41
CA GLU A 60 23.57 -7.46 4.87
C GLU A 60 23.34 -7.76 6.36
N LEU A 61 23.89 -8.86 6.88
CA LEU A 61 23.79 -9.23 8.29
C LEU A 61 24.50 -8.24 9.21
N TRP A 62 25.69 -7.76 8.80
CA TRP A 62 26.44 -6.77 9.55
C TRP A 62 25.79 -5.40 9.49
N GLY A 63 25.28 -5.00 8.32
CA GLY A 63 24.48 -3.79 8.16
C GLY A 63 23.28 -3.80 9.12
N LEU A 64 22.53 -4.91 9.16
CA LEU A 64 21.39 -5.06 10.06
C LEU A 64 21.82 -4.98 11.53
N ALA A 65 22.92 -5.65 11.91
CA ALA A 65 23.45 -5.60 13.27
C ALA A 65 23.84 -4.18 13.70
N ILE A 66 24.49 -3.42 12.81
CA ILE A 66 24.88 -2.03 13.07
C ILE A 66 23.65 -1.14 13.23
N VAL A 67 22.63 -1.28 12.37
CA VAL A 67 21.37 -0.55 12.49
C VAL A 67 20.66 -0.89 13.80
N ALA A 68 20.55 -2.18 14.13
CA ALA A 68 19.91 -2.63 15.37
C ALA A 68 20.65 -2.09 16.60
N ALA A 69 21.97 -2.16 16.63
CA ALA A 69 22.79 -1.61 17.71
C ALA A 69 22.66 -0.08 17.79
N GLY A 70 22.71 0.61 16.66
CA GLY A 70 22.54 2.06 16.56
C GLY A 70 21.20 2.51 17.13
N PHE A 71 20.09 1.89 16.73
CA PHE A 71 18.77 2.18 17.27
C PHE A 71 18.61 1.77 18.73
N MET A 72 19.28 0.70 19.19
CA MET A 72 19.24 0.29 20.60
C MET A 72 19.86 1.37 21.50
N VAL A 73 20.96 2.01 21.05
CA VAL A 73 21.64 3.09 21.76
C VAL A 73 20.88 4.42 21.62
N LEU A 74 20.43 4.76 20.41
CA LEU A 74 19.86 6.07 20.12
C LEU A 74 18.41 6.20 20.60
N ALA A 75 17.59 5.17 20.39
CA ALA A 75 16.19 5.16 20.79
C ALA A 75 15.57 3.75 20.79
N ARG A 76 15.81 2.96 21.84
CA ARG A 76 15.16 1.63 22.02
C ARG A 76 13.63 1.68 21.91
N ARG A 77 13.02 2.81 22.31
CA ARG A 77 11.56 3.02 22.20
C ARG A 77 11.08 2.97 20.74
N VAL A 78 11.90 3.43 19.78
CA VAL A 78 11.55 3.40 18.34
C VAL A 78 11.40 1.97 17.84
N ILE A 79 12.32 1.08 18.20
CA ILE A 79 12.27 -0.35 17.85
C ILE A 79 10.97 -0.99 18.38
N LEU A 80 10.57 -0.66 19.61
CA LEU A 80 9.36 -1.21 20.21
C LEU A 80 8.07 -0.62 19.62
N SER A 81 8.11 0.61 19.12
CA SER A 81 6.96 1.27 18.48
C SER A 81 6.72 0.87 17.02
N VAL A 82 7.62 0.08 16.42
CA VAL A 82 7.40 -0.45 15.06
C VAL A 82 6.18 -1.37 15.08
N ASP A 83 5.33 -1.27 14.05
CA ASP A 83 4.23 -2.21 13.86
C ASP A 83 4.79 -3.57 13.35
N TRP A 84 5.24 -4.40 14.28
CA TRP A 84 5.79 -5.73 14.01
C TRP A 84 4.77 -6.64 13.32
N THR A 85 3.48 -6.47 13.59
CA THR A 85 2.43 -7.25 12.93
C THR A 85 2.32 -6.84 11.46
N LEU A 86 2.48 -5.56 11.11
CA LEU A 86 2.51 -5.11 9.72
C LEU A 86 3.74 -5.67 9.00
N LEU A 87 4.90 -5.63 9.66
CA LEU A 87 6.14 -6.21 9.12
C LEU A 87 6.00 -7.73 8.88
N LEU A 88 5.37 -8.45 9.81
CA LEU A 88 5.10 -9.88 9.66
C LEU A 88 4.15 -10.17 8.49
N VAL A 89 3.07 -9.39 8.36
CA VAL A 89 2.16 -9.50 7.20
C VAL A 89 2.93 -9.28 5.90
N PHE A 90 3.83 -8.30 5.87
CA PHE A 90 4.69 -8.07 4.71
C PHE A 90 5.59 -9.27 4.42
N MET A 91 6.27 -9.84 5.42
CA MET A 91 7.09 -11.05 5.26
C MET A 91 6.29 -12.26 4.76
N ALA A 92 5.11 -12.52 5.34
CA ALA A 92 4.21 -13.58 4.90
C ALA A 92 3.84 -13.43 3.43
N MET A 93 3.59 -12.19 2.99
CA MET A 93 3.24 -11.88 1.62
C MET A 93 4.35 -12.22 0.60
N PHE A 94 5.63 -12.04 0.94
CA PHE A 94 6.74 -12.50 0.09
C PHE A 94 6.88 -14.01 0.07
N ILE A 95 6.66 -14.66 1.21
CA ILE A 95 6.66 -16.12 1.31
C ILE A 95 5.56 -16.70 0.41
N ASP A 96 4.36 -16.11 0.44
CA ASP A 96 3.23 -16.52 -0.39
C ASP A 96 3.56 -16.38 -1.88
N VAL A 97 4.15 -15.25 -2.31
CA VAL A 97 4.61 -15.09 -3.70
C VAL A 97 5.65 -16.12 -4.07
N HIS A 98 6.64 -16.34 -3.22
CA HIS A 98 7.68 -17.31 -3.49
C HIS A 98 7.09 -18.71 -3.66
N LEU A 99 6.18 -19.10 -2.77
CA LEU A 99 5.48 -20.38 -2.85
C LEU A 99 4.62 -20.48 -4.12
N LEU A 100 3.92 -19.41 -4.50
CA LEU A 100 3.14 -19.32 -5.74
C LEU A 100 4.04 -19.52 -6.97
N THR A 101 5.22 -18.91 -7.03
CA THR A 101 6.15 -19.09 -8.17
C THR A 101 6.69 -20.52 -8.31
N GLN A 102 6.66 -21.30 -7.23
CA GLN A 102 7.08 -22.71 -7.24
C GLN A 102 5.95 -23.67 -7.64
N LEU A 103 4.70 -23.20 -7.74
CA LEU A 103 3.58 -24.08 -8.08
C LEU A 103 3.63 -24.50 -9.56
N PRO A 104 3.59 -25.82 -9.86
CA PRO A 104 3.62 -26.34 -11.24
C PRO A 104 2.49 -25.82 -12.12
N ALA A 105 1.32 -25.51 -11.52
CA ALA A 105 0.17 -24.97 -12.23
C ALA A 105 0.42 -23.55 -12.79
N LEU A 106 1.21 -22.74 -12.09
CA LEU A 106 1.60 -21.41 -12.55
C LEU A 106 2.79 -21.49 -13.51
N GLN A 107 3.67 -22.48 -13.33
CA GLN A 107 4.73 -22.79 -14.30
C GLN A 107 4.17 -23.27 -15.65
N GLY A 108 3.05 -24.00 -15.66
CA GLY A 108 2.38 -24.43 -16.89
C GLY A 108 1.69 -23.31 -17.68
N THR A 109 1.29 -22.21 -17.02
CA THR A 109 0.67 -21.04 -17.65
C THR A 109 1.67 -19.95 -18.05
N THR A 110 2.96 -20.12 -17.72
CA THR A 110 4.06 -19.18 -18.03
C THR A 110 4.14 -18.78 -19.50
N HIS A 111 4.01 -19.74 -20.40
CA HIS A 111 4.04 -19.48 -21.85
C HIS A 111 2.82 -18.70 -22.36
N GLN A 112 1.69 -18.77 -21.64
CA GLN A 112 0.45 -18.10 -22.02
C GLN A 112 0.41 -16.65 -21.51
N ILE A 113 0.95 -16.37 -20.33
CA ILE A 113 0.96 -15.03 -19.72
C ILE A 113 1.91 -14.08 -20.47
N GLY A 114 3.11 -14.55 -20.84
CA GLY A 114 4.06 -13.77 -21.65
C GLY A 114 3.58 -13.48 -23.07
N ALA A 115 2.59 -14.24 -23.57
CA ALA A 115 1.97 -14.07 -24.88
C ALA A 115 0.65 -13.28 -24.84
N LEU A 116 0.22 -12.80 -23.67
CA LEU A 116 -0.99 -12.00 -23.54
C LEU A 116 -0.85 -10.68 -24.30
N SER A 117 -1.94 -10.26 -24.94
CA SER A 117 -2.05 -8.93 -25.51
C SER A 117 -1.93 -7.86 -24.41
N ALA A 118 -1.48 -6.65 -24.78
CA ALA A 118 -1.37 -5.51 -23.87
C ALA A 118 -2.59 -5.29 -22.94
N PRO A 119 -3.86 -5.36 -23.41
CA PRO A 119 -5.02 -5.27 -22.52
C PRO A 119 -5.20 -6.47 -21.59
N GLY A 120 -4.84 -7.68 -22.02
CA GLY A 120 -4.88 -8.87 -21.17
C GLY A 120 -3.88 -8.80 -20.02
N LEU A 121 -2.66 -8.32 -20.30
CA LEU A 121 -1.65 -8.05 -19.27
C LEU A 121 -2.11 -6.94 -18.30
N TRP A 122 -2.78 -5.91 -18.81
CA TRP A 122 -3.28 -4.81 -17.99
C TRP A 122 -4.37 -5.28 -17.00
N LEU A 123 -5.38 -6.02 -17.48
CA LEU A 123 -6.46 -6.54 -16.64
C LEU A 123 -5.95 -7.57 -15.62
N THR A 124 -5.07 -8.48 -16.04
CA THR A 124 -4.49 -9.48 -15.12
C THR A 124 -3.64 -8.82 -14.04
N ALA A 125 -2.84 -7.81 -14.39
CA ALA A 125 -2.03 -7.07 -13.42
C ALA A 125 -2.88 -6.24 -12.43
N ILE A 126 -3.99 -5.64 -12.88
CA ILE A 126 -4.96 -4.97 -11.99
C ILE A 126 -5.61 -5.98 -11.05
N GLY A 127 -6.12 -7.09 -11.57
CA GLY A 127 -6.76 -8.13 -10.78
C GLY A 127 -5.82 -8.68 -9.72
N LEU A 128 -4.62 -9.12 -10.12
CA LEU A 128 -3.59 -9.60 -9.20
C LEU A 128 -3.27 -8.56 -8.13
N SER A 129 -3.07 -7.30 -8.53
CA SER A 129 -2.75 -6.24 -7.59
C SER A 129 -3.86 -5.94 -6.59
N GLN A 130 -5.13 -6.17 -6.91
CA GLN A 130 -6.23 -6.00 -5.97
C GLN A 130 -6.32 -7.14 -4.94
N PHE A 131 -6.09 -8.39 -5.38
CA PHE A 131 -6.24 -9.57 -4.52
C PHE A 131 -5.02 -9.84 -3.66
N ILE A 132 -3.83 -9.68 -4.23
CA ILE A 132 -2.57 -9.94 -3.55
C ILE A 132 -2.17 -8.64 -2.88
N SER A 133 -1.52 -7.73 -3.61
CA SER A 133 -1.26 -6.31 -3.31
C SER A 133 -0.33 -5.80 -4.40
N ASN A 134 -0.16 -4.49 -4.53
CA ASN A 134 0.69 -3.87 -5.55
C ASN A 134 2.12 -4.41 -5.57
N VAL A 135 2.80 -4.50 -4.42
CA VAL A 135 4.23 -4.86 -4.35
C VAL A 135 4.47 -6.33 -4.73
N PRO A 136 3.89 -7.31 -4.02
CA PRO A 136 3.99 -8.73 -4.39
C PRO A 136 3.45 -9.11 -5.78
N SER A 137 2.40 -8.45 -6.27
CA SER A 137 1.94 -8.70 -7.65
C SER A 137 2.95 -8.25 -8.68
N THR A 138 3.61 -7.12 -8.44
CA THR A 138 4.69 -6.63 -9.30
C THR A 138 5.84 -7.62 -9.33
N ILE A 139 6.28 -8.11 -8.16
CA ILE A 139 7.37 -9.08 -8.07
C ILE A 139 7.00 -10.37 -8.79
N LEU A 140 5.79 -10.88 -8.57
CA LEU A 140 5.31 -12.09 -9.25
C LEU A 140 5.29 -11.91 -10.77
N LEU A 141 4.74 -10.80 -11.29
CA LEU A 141 4.63 -10.56 -12.73
C LEU A 141 5.98 -10.28 -13.40
N LEU A 142 6.93 -9.64 -12.71
CA LEU A 142 8.27 -9.40 -13.23
C LEU A 142 9.10 -10.67 -13.41
N ASN A 143 8.71 -11.79 -12.79
CA ASN A 143 9.30 -13.09 -13.09
C ASN A 143 8.87 -13.65 -14.46
N TYR A 144 7.80 -13.11 -15.06
CA TYR A 144 7.19 -13.65 -16.28
C TYR A 144 7.17 -12.66 -17.46
N VAL A 145 7.13 -11.36 -17.18
CA VAL A 145 6.99 -10.30 -18.18
C VAL A 145 8.03 -9.21 -17.95
N PRO A 146 8.63 -8.62 -19.00
CA PRO A 146 9.59 -7.54 -18.83
C PRO A 146 8.98 -6.34 -18.09
N PRO A 147 9.80 -5.57 -17.35
CA PRO A 147 9.38 -4.36 -16.67
C PRO A 147 8.95 -3.29 -17.69
N THR A 148 7.65 -3.19 -17.93
CA THR A 148 7.06 -2.20 -18.84
C THR A 148 6.30 -1.13 -18.06
N LEU A 149 6.14 0.05 -18.67
CA LEU A 149 5.34 1.14 -18.11
C LEU A 149 3.87 0.71 -17.88
N LEU A 150 3.33 -0.12 -18.79
CA LEU A 150 1.98 -0.66 -18.70
C LEU A 150 1.80 -1.51 -17.44
N LEU A 151 2.73 -2.44 -17.18
CA LEU A 151 2.68 -3.27 -15.98
C LEU A 151 2.71 -2.41 -14.71
N ALA A 152 3.62 -1.45 -14.66
CA ALA A 152 3.76 -0.54 -13.53
C ALA A 152 2.53 0.37 -13.34
N TRP A 153 1.82 0.73 -14.41
CA TRP A 153 0.55 1.46 -14.29
C TRP A 153 -0.57 0.55 -13.80
N ALA A 154 -0.70 -0.64 -14.38
CA ALA A 154 -1.74 -1.60 -14.04
C ALA A 154 -1.70 -2.01 -12.56
N VAL A 155 -0.53 -2.37 -12.03
CA VAL A 155 -0.38 -2.72 -10.60
C VAL A 155 -0.61 -1.53 -9.67
N ASN A 156 -0.22 -0.32 -10.06
CA ASN A 156 -0.50 0.86 -9.23
C ASN A 156 -1.99 1.19 -9.22
N VAL A 157 -2.68 1.11 -10.37
CA VAL A 157 -4.13 1.29 -10.47
C VAL A 157 -4.88 0.23 -9.65
N GLY A 158 -4.49 -1.04 -9.79
CA GLY A 158 -5.09 -2.12 -9.00
C GLY A 158 -4.89 -1.95 -7.49
N GLY A 159 -3.80 -1.32 -7.07
CA GLY A 159 -3.57 -1.04 -5.64
C GLY A 159 -4.56 -0.06 -4.99
N PHE A 160 -5.29 0.73 -5.79
CA PHE A 160 -6.33 1.64 -5.28
C PHE A 160 -7.71 0.98 -5.10
N GLY A 161 -7.89 -0.24 -5.61
CA GLY A 161 -9.17 -0.95 -5.59
C GLY A 161 -9.52 -1.49 -4.20
N LEU A 162 -9.11 -2.71 -3.90
CA LEU A 162 -9.45 -3.35 -2.61
C LEU A 162 -8.51 -2.93 -1.47
N LEU A 163 -8.96 -3.13 -0.22
CA LEU A 163 -8.14 -2.91 0.98
C LEU A 163 -6.80 -3.66 1.00
N PRO A 164 -6.73 -4.97 0.67
CA PRO A 164 -5.44 -5.65 0.54
C PRO A 164 -4.61 -5.15 -0.64
N GLY A 165 -5.24 -4.45 -1.60
CA GLY A 165 -4.62 -4.04 -2.86
C GLY A 165 -3.39 -3.15 -2.69
N SER A 166 -3.28 -2.42 -1.57
CA SER A 166 -2.10 -1.63 -1.24
C SER A 166 -1.80 -1.67 0.25
N LEU A 167 -0.50 -1.70 0.58
CA LEU A 167 -0.03 -1.55 1.95
C LEU A 167 -0.52 -0.25 2.60
N ALA A 168 -0.65 0.83 1.81
CA ALA A 168 -1.17 2.10 2.32
C ALA A 168 -2.61 1.96 2.83
N ASN A 169 -3.45 1.18 2.14
CA ASN A 169 -4.84 0.93 2.53
C ASN A 169 -4.90 0.11 3.83
N LEU A 170 -4.02 -0.87 4.00
CA LEU A 170 -3.91 -1.66 5.23
C LEU A 170 -3.44 -0.81 6.42
N ILE A 171 -2.49 0.09 6.21
CA ILE A 171 -2.03 1.04 7.24
C ILE A 171 -3.17 1.98 7.64
N ALA A 172 -3.90 2.54 6.66
CA ALA A 172 -5.04 3.41 6.93
C ALA A 172 -6.14 2.70 7.74
N LEU A 173 -6.47 1.44 7.41
CA LEU A 173 -7.43 0.64 8.18
C LEU A 173 -6.97 0.44 9.63
N ARG A 174 -5.69 0.14 9.83
CA ARG A 174 -5.13 -0.03 11.18
C ARG A 174 -5.16 1.25 11.99
N MET A 175 -4.89 2.39 11.36
CA MET A 175 -5.02 3.70 12.01
C MET A 175 -6.47 4.02 12.38
N ALA A 176 -7.44 3.63 11.54
CA ALA A 176 -8.86 3.86 11.80
C ALA A 176 -9.44 2.92 12.88
N ASN A 177 -8.79 1.79 13.16
CA ASN A 177 -9.12 0.84 14.22
C ASN A 177 -10.60 0.34 14.24
N ASP A 178 -11.30 0.38 13.10
CA ASP A 178 -12.67 -0.13 12.95
C ASP A 178 -12.75 -1.18 11.83
N ARG A 179 -13.09 -2.42 12.23
CA ARG A 179 -13.18 -3.58 11.35
C ARG A 179 -14.34 -3.51 10.36
N ARG A 180 -15.35 -2.66 10.61
CA ARG A 180 -16.51 -2.48 9.71
C ARG A 180 -16.17 -1.70 8.44
N ILE A 181 -15.07 -0.95 8.45
CA ILE A 181 -14.55 -0.23 7.27
C ILE A 181 -14.17 -1.20 6.16
N TRP A 182 -13.71 -2.41 6.52
CA TRP A 182 -13.29 -3.43 5.56
C TRP A 182 -14.38 -3.79 4.54
N TRP A 183 -15.60 -4.01 5.03
CA TRP A 183 -16.75 -4.35 4.18
C TRP A 183 -17.21 -3.18 3.32
N ARG A 184 -17.20 -1.97 3.88
CA ARG A 184 -17.67 -0.76 3.20
C ARG A 184 -16.75 -0.35 2.06
N PHE A 185 -15.44 -0.32 2.29
CA PHE A 185 -14.46 0.04 1.26
C PHE A 185 -14.38 -1.00 0.14
N SER A 186 -14.49 -2.29 0.47
CA SER A 186 -14.49 -3.36 -0.54
C SER A 186 -15.73 -3.30 -1.45
N LEU A 187 -16.88 -2.86 -0.93
CA LEU A 187 -18.11 -2.63 -1.73
C LEU A 187 -17.99 -1.42 -2.67
N VAL A 188 -17.32 -0.35 -2.24
CA VAL A 188 -17.14 0.89 -3.02
C VAL A 188 -16.23 0.66 -4.24
N PHE A 189 -15.06 0.08 -4.01
CA PHE A 189 -14.01 0.02 -5.03
C PHE A 189 -13.96 -1.31 -5.79
N GLY A 190 -14.50 -2.40 -5.21
CA GLY A 190 -14.63 -3.67 -5.91
C GLY A 190 -15.58 -3.60 -7.11
N THR A 191 -16.52 -2.65 -7.12
CA THR A 191 -17.47 -2.47 -8.23
C THR A 191 -16.94 -1.56 -9.35
N ASP A 192 -16.05 -0.60 -9.04
CA ASP A 192 -15.45 0.29 -10.05
C ASP A 192 -14.32 -0.37 -10.87
N ALA A 193 -13.65 -1.38 -10.31
CA ALA A 193 -12.57 -2.09 -11.00
C ALA A 193 -13.07 -3.01 -12.14
N ASP A 194 -14.32 -3.51 -12.05
CA ASP A 194 -14.93 -4.36 -13.08
C ASP A 194 -15.67 -3.57 -14.17
N MET A 195 -16.05 -2.31 -13.93
CA MET A 195 -16.97 -1.56 -14.82
C MET A 195 -16.43 -0.30 -15.50
N GLY A 196 -15.16 0.05 -15.37
CA GLY A 196 -14.64 1.22 -16.09
C GLY A 196 -15.35 2.52 -15.68
N GLY A 197 -15.36 2.81 -14.37
CA GLY A 197 -15.31 4.18 -13.85
C GLY A 197 -16.50 5.13 -14.02
N ALA A 198 -17.73 4.68 -14.27
CA ALA A 198 -18.86 5.63 -14.42
C ALA A 198 -20.16 5.31 -13.64
N GLY A 199 -20.36 4.09 -13.14
CA GLY A 199 -21.67 3.66 -12.61
C GLY A 199 -21.81 3.66 -11.08
N GLY A 200 -20.72 3.42 -10.33
CA GLY A 200 -20.78 3.17 -8.88
C GLY A 200 -20.74 4.42 -7.98
N LEU A 201 -20.33 5.57 -8.52
CA LEU A 201 -20.00 6.76 -7.72
C LEU A 201 -21.17 7.35 -6.93
N TRP A 202 -22.42 7.27 -7.42
CA TRP A 202 -23.53 8.06 -6.86
C TRP A 202 -24.23 7.41 -5.68
N PHE A 203 -24.42 6.09 -5.70
CA PHE A 203 -25.11 5.38 -4.62
C PHE A 203 -24.23 5.16 -3.38
N VAL A 204 -22.91 5.30 -3.55
CA VAL A 204 -21.90 4.96 -2.56
C VAL A 204 -21.33 6.19 -1.86
N ALA A 205 -21.40 7.37 -2.50
CA ALA A 205 -20.97 8.61 -1.89
C ALA A 205 -21.69 8.83 -0.55
N ASP A 206 -23.02 8.75 -0.50
CA ASP A 206 -23.83 9.00 0.72
C ASP A 206 -23.46 8.09 1.90
N ASP A 207 -23.27 6.79 1.66
CA ASP A 207 -22.91 5.82 2.71
C ASP A 207 -21.45 6.01 3.19
N VAL A 208 -20.55 6.49 2.33
CA VAL A 208 -19.17 6.81 2.70
C VAL A 208 -19.10 8.12 3.49
N ILE A 209 -19.87 9.15 3.10
CA ILE A 209 -19.95 10.43 3.84
C ILE A 209 -20.40 10.15 5.27
N ASP A 210 -21.48 9.38 5.45
CA ASP A 210 -22.09 9.18 6.76
C ASP A 210 -21.16 8.40 7.72
N VAL A 211 -20.26 7.60 7.16
CA VAL A 211 -19.30 6.78 7.90
C VAL A 211 -18.04 7.56 8.26
N VAL A 212 -17.51 8.36 7.32
CA VAL A 212 -16.38 9.23 7.61
C VAL A 212 -16.80 10.39 8.53
N CYS A 213 -18.01 10.92 8.39
CA CYS A 213 -18.57 11.90 9.33
C CYS A 213 -18.80 11.29 10.72
N ARG A 214 -19.21 10.03 10.85
CA ARG A 214 -19.31 9.34 12.15
C ARG A 214 -17.94 9.07 12.77
N MET A 215 -16.89 8.83 11.98
CA MET A 215 -15.51 8.73 12.49
C MET A 215 -14.98 10.08 12.95
N ALA A 216 -15.28 11.16 12.24
CA ALA A 216 -14.92 12.52 12.66
C ALA A 216 -15.71 12.99 13.91
N ALA A 217 -16.89 12.43 14.17
CA ALA A 217 -17.75 12.78 15.30
C ALA A 217 -17.61 11.84 16.52
N GLY A 218 -16.86 10.74 16.40
CA GLY A 218 -16.77 9.68 17.41
C GLY A 218 -15.36 9.39 17.94
N ALA A 219 -14.38 10.24 17.65
CA ALA A 219 -13.02 10.20 18.19
C ALA A 219 -12.73 11.42 19.06
#